data_AF-A0A926CC72-F1
#
_entry.id   AF-A0A926CC72-F1
#
_cell.length_a   1.000
_cell.length_b   1.000
_cell.length_c   1.000
_cell.angle_alpha   90.00
_cell.angle_beta   90.00
_cell.angle_gamma   90.00
#
_symmetry.space_group_name_H-M   'P 1'
#
loop_
_entity.id
_entity.type
_entity.pdbx_description
1 polymer ?
#
loop_
_entity_poly.entity_id
_entity_poly.type
_entity_poly.pdbx_seq_one_letter_code
_entity_poly.pdbx_strand_id
1 'polypeptide(L)'
;MARKRAHLSTRGLLQRLSRFGSPGIVVATIVVVVLSLWLLAGLVEQVLTGARQDRNVAAVELELATAEARNAKLGTAVASAKSPAYAEQVLREQLGYAREGDTVVLPSFPQVTPTVSSSPTPAPNAAPTQQANWRGWAGAFFPPGPTPTPIP
;
A
#
# COMPACT_ATOMS: atom_id res chain seq x y z
N MET A 1 80.83 -9.56 -74.09
CA MET A 1 80.82 -9.75 -72.61
C MET A 1 80.00 -8.64 -71.95
N ALA A 2 79.43 -8.92 -70.77
CA ALA A 2 78.78 -8.01 -69.81
C ALA A 2 77.33 -7.55 -70.08
N ARG A 3 76.36 -8.32 -69.55
CA ARG A 3 74.99 -7.85 -69.25
C ARG A 3 75.01 -7.19 -67.87
N LYS A 4 74.69 -5.89 -67.78
CA LYS A 4 74.44 -5.19 -66.51
C LYS A 4 73.12 -5.69 -65.92
N ARG A 5 73.17 -6.39 -64.79
CA ARG A 5 71.99 -6.78 -64.01
C ARG A 5 71.60 -5.62 -63.10
N ALA A 6 70.37 -5.14 -63.26
CA ALA A 6 69.74 -4.20 -62.34
C ALA A 6 69.40 -4.94 -61.04
N HIS A 7 70.05 -4.55 -59.93
CA HIS A 7 69.68 -5.01 -58.60
C HIS A 7 68.46 -4.21 -58.13
N LEU A 8 67.25 -4.74 -58.38
CA LEU A 8 66.03 -4.29 -57.73
C LEU A 8 66.14 -4.61 -56.24
N SER A 9 66.30 -3.57 -55.44
CA SER A 9 66.38 -3.63 -53.98
C SER A 9 65.05 -4.09 -53.40
N THR A 10 64.92 -5.38 -53.12
CA THR A 10 63.79 -6.02 -52.43
C THR A 10 63.77 -5.79 -50.92
N ARG A 11 64.61 -4.88 -50.39
CA ARG A 11 64.77 -4.67 -48.94
C ARG A 11 63.76 -3.71 -48.29
N GLY A 12 62.91 -3.03 -49.07
CA GLY A 12 61.95 -2.04 -48.54
C GLY A 12 60.59 -2.58 -48.10
N LEU A 13 60.23 -3.82 -48.46
CA LEU A 13 58.85 -4.31 -48.30
C LEU A 13 58.59 -4.99 -46.94
N LEU A 14 59.63 -5.53 -46.30
CA LEU A 14 59.52 -6.20 -44.99
C LEU A 14 59.58 -5.24 -43.80
N GLN A 15 60.05 -3.99 -43.98
CA GLN A 15 60.07 -2.99 -42.90
C GLN A 15 58.71 -2.35 -42.61
N ARG A 16 57.70 -2.54 -43.47
CA ARG A 16 56.34 -2.01 -43.24
C ARG A 16 55.46 -2.89 -42.35
N LEU A 17 55.86 -4.13 -42.05
CA LEU A 17 55.10 -5.06 -41.22
C LEU A 17 55.50 -5.02 -39.73
N SER A 18 56.66 -4.47 -39.39
CA SER A 18 57.13 -4.40 -37.99
C SER A 18 56.70 -3.14 -37.23
N ARG A 19 55.86 -2.27 -37.83
CA ARG A 19 55.23 -1.13 -37.12
C ARG A 19 53.91 -1.49 -36.44
N PHE A 20 53.52 -2.76 -36.43
CA PHE A 20 52.37 -3.29 -35.67
C PHE A 20 52.70 -3.63 -34.20
N GLY A 21 53.83 -3.15 -33.68
CA GLY A 21 54.26 -3.34 -32.29
C GLY A 21 54.45 -2.03 -31.54
N SER A 22 53.72 -0.96 -31.87
CA SER A 22 53.74 0.23 -31.02
C SER A 22 52.89 -0.06 -29.78
N PRO A 23 53.46 -0.06 -28.57
CA PRO A 23 52.72 -0.34 -27.34
C PRO A 23 51.49 0.56 -27.18
N GLY A 24 51.51 1.76 -27.77
CA GLY A 24 50.36 2.67 -27.79
C GLY A 24 49.14 2.14 -28.56
N ILE A 25 49.32 1.35 -29.62
CA ILE A 25 48.20 0.77 -30.38
C ILE A 25 47.55 -0.34 -29.56
N VAL A 26 48.35 -1.20 -28.92
CA VAL A 26 47.85 -2.28 -28.07
C VAL A 26 47.05 -1.70 -26.89
N VAL A 27 47.58 -0.67 -26.23
CA VAL A 27 46.87 0.05 -25.16
C VAL A 27 45.58 0.67 -25.68
N ALA A 28 45.60 1.33 -26.84
CA ALA A 28 44.40 1.92 -27.43
C ALA A 28 43.32 0.87 -27.74
N THR A 29 43.70 -0.28 -28.30
CA THR A 29 42.74 -1.39 -28.54
C THR A 29 42.17 -1.95 -27.24
N ILE A 30 42.98 -2.13 -26.20
CA ILE A 30 42.50 -2.61 -24.89
C ILE A 30 41.49 -1.61 -24.31
N VAL A 31 41.80 -0.31 -24.35
CA VAL A 31 40.90 0.74 -23.86
C VAL A 31 39.57 0.72 -24.62
N VAL A 32 39.60 0.62 -25.95
CA VAL A 32 38.38 0.56 -26.78
C VAL A 32 37.54 -0.68 -26.48
N VAL A 33 38.18 -1.84 -26.28
CA VAL A 33 37.49 -3.09 -25.93
C VAL A 33 36.84 -2.98 -24.55
N VAL A 34 37.57 -2.47 -23.56
CA VAL A 34 37.04 -2.24 -22.20
C VAL A 34 35.88 -1.24 -22.24
N LEU A 35 36.02 -0.13 -22.96
CA LEU A 35 34.94 0.86 -23.11
C LEU A 35 33.71 0.25 -23.77
N SER A 36 33.90 -0.58 -24.80
CA SER A 36 32.80 -1.24 -25.52
C SER A 36 32.07 -2.23 -24.63
N LEU A 37 32.80 -3.02 -23.84
CA LEU A 37 32.23 -3.94 -22.85
C LEU A 37 31.46 -3.17 -21.76
N TRP A 38 32.01 -2.05 -21.29
CA TRP A 38 31.37 -1.20 -20.30
C TRP A 38 30.07 -0.56 -20.83
N LEU A 39 30.07 -0.05 -22.07
CA LEU A 39 28.86 0.46 -22.73
C LEU A 39 27.81 -0.64 -22.90
N LEU A 40 28.21 -1.86 -23.30
CA LEU A 40 27.28 -2.98 -23.45
C LEU A 40 26.63 -3.35 -22.11
N ALA A 41 27.40 -3.38 -21.03
CA ALA A 41 26.89 -3.65 -19.69
C ALA A 41 25.88 -2.59 -19.24
N GLY A 42 26.21 -1.31 -19.42
CA GLY A 42 25.30 -0.20 -19.10
C GLY A 42 24.01 -0.23 -19.94
N LEU A 43 24.12 -0.60 -21.22
CA LEU A 43 22.96 -0.68 -22.12
C LEU A 43 21.99 -1.81 -21.70
N VAL A 44 22.51 -2.96 -21.28
CA VAL A 44 21.69 -4.07 -20.76
C VAL A 44 20.94 -3.67 -19.49
N GLU A 45 21.63 -2.98 -18.58
CA GLU A 45 21.05 -2.50 -17.33
C GLU A 45 19.97 -1.44 -17.58
N GLN A 46 20.20 -0.53 -18.53
CA GLN A 46 19.26 0.53 -18.92
C GLN A 46 18.02 0.00 -19.64
N VAL A 47 18.17 -0.99 -20.53
CA VAL A 47 17.02 -1.63 -21.21
C VAL A 47 16.14 -2.41 -20.22
N LEU A 48 16.75 -3.12 -19.27
CA LEU A 48 15.99 -3.85 -18.23
C LEU A 48 15.32 -2.90 -17.23
N THR A 49 15.92 -1.72 -16.97
CA THR A 49 15.38 -0.72 -16.03
C THR A 49 14.27 0.13 -16.64
N GLY A 50 14.38 0.51 -17.91
CA GLY A 50 13.36 1.29 -18.61
C GLY A 50 12.01 0.59 -18.67
N ALA A 51 12.00 -0.71 -18.98
CA ALA A 51 10.75 -1.51 -19.03
C ALA A 51 10.08 -1.69 -17.65
N ARG A 52 10.83 -1.54 -16.54
CA ARG A 52 10.27 -1.59 -15.18
C ARG A 52 9.69 -0.24 -14.78
N GLN A 53 10.27 0.87 -15.23
CA GLN A 53 9.75 2.21 -14.95
C GLN A 53 8.38 2.44 -15.58
N ASP A 54 8.17 2.05 -16.84
CA ASP A 54 6.88 2.25 -17.51
C ASP A 54 5.74 1.46 -16.84
N ARG A 55 6.03 0.24 -16.37
CA ARG A 55 5.06 -0.58 -15.64
C ARG A 55 4.70 0.02 -14.29
N ASN A 56 5.69 0.60 -13.61
CA ASN A 56 5.46 1.26 -12.32
C ASN A 56 4.63 2.54 -12.49
N VAL A 57 4.88 3.31 -13.54
CA VAL A 57 4.08 4.51 -13.86
C VAL A 57 2.63 4.12 -14.14
N ALA A 58 2.40 3.14 -15.01
CA ALA A 58 1.05 2.68 -15.33
C ALA A 58 0.30 2.13 -14.11
N ALA A 59 0.99 1.41 -13.21
CA ALA A 59 0.41 0.91 -11.98
C ALA A 59 0.01 2.04 -11.02
N VAL A 60 0.89 3.03 -10.82
CA VAL A 60 0.64 4.19 -9.95
C VAL A 60 -0.48 5.07 -10.49
N GLU A 61 -0.55 5.28 -11.80
CA GLU A 61 -1.64 6.03 -12.44
C GLU A 61 -3.00 5.35 -12.22
N LEU A 62 -3.05 4.02 -12.34
CA LEU A 62 -4.27 3.25 -12.09
C LEU A 62 -4.69 3.35 -10.61
N GLU A 63 -3.75 3.25 -9.68
CA GLU A 63 -4.02 3.45 -8.26
C GLU A 63 -4.58 4.84 -7.98
N LEU A 64 -3.99 5.89 -8.55
CA LEU A 64 -4.46 7.27 -8.41
C LEU A 64 -5.88 7.44 -8.93
N ALA A 65 -6.17 6.94 -10.14
CA ALA A 65 -7.51 7.00 -10.73
C ALA A 65 -8.55 6.29 -9.85
N THR A 66 -8.20 5.13 -9.27
CA THR A 66 -9.12 4.42 -8.36
C THR A 66 -9.32 5.17 -7.04
N ALA A 67 -8.28 5.80 -6.50
CA ALA A 67 -8.36 6.58 -5.27
C ALA A 67 -9.22 7.84 -5.47
N GLU A 68 -9.04 8.55 -6.57
CA GLU A 68 -9.84 9.72 -6.95
C GLU A 68 -11.32 9.35 -7.14
N ALA A 69 -11.61 8.25 -7.84
CA ALA A 69 -12.98 7.77 -8.02
C ALA A 69 -13.65 7.43 -6.67
N ARG A 70 -12.91 6.80 -5.75
CA ARG A 70 -13.40 6.53 -4.39
C ARG A 70 -13.64 7.82 -3.62
N ASN A 71 -12.73 8.79 -3.68
CA ASN A 71 -12.88 10.08 -3.02
C ASN A 71 -14.08 10.86 -3.55
N ALA A 72 -14.30 10.87 -4.88
CA ALA A 72 -15.47 11.50 -5.47
C ALA A 72 -16.76 10.85 -4.95
N LYS A 73 -16.83 9.51 -4.94
CA LYS A 73 -17.97 8.76 -4.41
C LYS A 73 -18.21 9.07 -2.93
N LEU A 74 -17.17 9.02 -2.10
CA LEU A 74 -17.27 9.33 -0.68
C LEU A 74 -17.69 10.79 -0.45
N GLY A 75 -17.16 11.73 -1.23
CA GLY A 75 -17.56 13.13 -1.20
C GLY A 75 -19.05 13.32 -1.48
N THR A 76 -19.59 12.64 -2.50
CA THR A 76 -21.03 12.68 -2.79
C THR A 76 -21.87 12.07 -1.67
N ALA A 77 -21.44 10.95 -1.09
CA ALA A 77 -22.15 10.32 0.02
C ALA A 77 -22.16 11.20 1.27
N VAL A 78 -21.03 11.84 1.59
CA VAL A 78 -20.93 12.80 2.70
C VAL A 78 -21.80 14.04 2.45
N ALA A 79 -21.81 14.57 1.23
CA ALA A 79 -22.66 15.70 0.87
C ALA A 79 -24.15 15.35 1.03
N SER A 80 -24.56 14.16 0.56
CA SER A 80 -25.93 13.67 0.74
C SER A 80 -26.28 13.46 2.22
N ALA A 81 -25.39 12.85 3.01
CA ALA A 81 -25.60 12.63 4.44
C ALA A 81 -25.66 13.92 5.27
N LYS A 82 -24.99 14.98 4.82
CA LYS A 82 -25.07 16.32 5.44
C LYS A 82 -26.29 17.13 5.01
N SER A 83 -27.06 16.66 4.03
CA SER A 83 -28.19 17.41 3.52
C SER A 83 -29.34 17.46 4.55
N PRO A 84 -30.11 18.57 4.63
CA PRO A 84 -31.28 18.67 5.50
C PRO A 84 -32.33 17.58 5.22
N ALA A 85 -32.46 17.17 3.95
CA ALA A 85 -33.38 16.12 3.55
C ALA A 85 -33.01 14.75 4.15
N TYR A 86 -31.71 14.44 4.24
CA TYR A 86 -31.25 13.21 4.92
C TYR A 86 -31.49 13.28 6.42
N ALA A 87 -31.31 14.44 7.05
CA ALA A 87 -31.64 14.63 8.46
C ALA A 87 -33.14 14.41 8.74
N GLU A 88 -34.03 14.98 7.90
CA GLU A 88 -35.47 14.72 7.98
C GLU A 88 -35.80 13.23 7.78
N GLN A 89 -35.15 12.56 6.84
CA GLN A 89 -35.34 11.12 6.61
C GLN A 89 -34.98 10.29 7.85
N VAL A 90 -33.83 10.55 8.46
CA VAL A 90 -33.40 9.87 9.69
C VAL A 90 -34.38 10.14 10.83
N LEU A 91 -34.86 11.38 10.97
CA LEU A 91 -35.87 11.73 11.98
C LEU A 91 -37.17 10.94 11.81
N ARG A 92 -37.63 10.74 10.57
CA ARG A 92 -38.87 9.99 10.29
C ARG A 92 -38.69 8.48 10.42
N GLU A 93 -37.63 7.93 9.84
CA GLU A 93 -37.45 6.49 9.71
C GLU A 93 -36.89 5.84 10.98
N GLN A 94 -35.91 6.48 11.61
CA GLN A 94 -35.23 5.88 12.77
C GLN A 94 -35.83 6.34 14.09
N LEU A 95 -36.23 7.60 14.16
CA LEU A 95 -36.71 8.21 15.39
C LEU A 95 -38.24 8.32 15.46
N GLY A 96 -38.94 8.01 14.35
CA GLY A 96 -40.40 8.05 14.29
C GLY A 96 -40.98 9.45 14.50
N TYR A 97 -40.18 10.51 14.33
CA TYR A 97 -40.64 11.87 14.51
C TYR A 97 -41.49 12.33 13.34
N ALA A 98 -42.58 13.02 13.65
CA ALA A 98 -43.43 13.68 12.68
C ALA A 98 -42.85 15.05 12.30
N ARG A 99 -43.21 15.57 11.12
CA ARG A 99 -42.78 16.91 10.69
C ARG A 99 -43.49 17.98 11.53
N GLU A 100 -42.86 19.13 11.69
CA GLU A 100 -43.54 20.31 12.21
C GLU A 100 -44.79 20.61 11.35
N GLY A 101 -45.97 20.54 11.97
CA GLY A 101 -47.26 20.70 11.30
C GLY A 101 -47.99 19.40 10.91
N ASP A 102 -47.38 18.22 11.06
CA ASP A 102 -48.08 16.94 10.87
C ASP A 102 -49.02 16.64 12.05
N THR A 103 -50.20 16.10 11.76
CA THR A 103 -51.15 15.63 12.80
C THR A 103 -50.86 14.18 13.15
N VAL A 104 -50.33 13.93 14.36
CA VAL A 104 -50.04 12.58 14.84
C VAL A 104 -51.30 11.95 15.42
N VAL A 105 -51.82 10.91 14.76
CA VAL A 105 -52.96 10.12 15.26
C VAL A 105 -52.41 8.98 16.11
N LEU A 106 -52.60 9.05 17.43
CA LEU A 106 -52.29 7.95 18.33
C LEU A 106 -53.49 6.99 18.40
N PRO A 107 -53.33 5.70 18.05
CA PRO A 107 -54.37 4.72 18.29
C PRO A 107 -54.60 4.57 19.79
N SER A 108 -55.80 4.89 20.26
CA SER A 108 -56.22 4.61 21.63
C SER A 108 -56.57 3.13 21.75
N PHE A 109 -55.73 2.37 22.43
CA PHE A 109 -56.07 1.00 22.81
C PHE A 109 -56.94 1.03 24.08
N PRO A 110 -57.93 0.12 24.22
CA PRO A 110 -58.64 -0.02 25.48
C PRO A 110 -57.63 -0.36 26.57
N GLN A 111 -57.55 0.50 27.58
CA GLN A 111 -56.64 0.34 28.70
C GLN A 111 -57.09 -0.88 29.51
N VAL A 112 -56.52 -2.05 29.19
CA VAL A 112 -56.45 -3.15 30.14
C VAL A 112 -55.53 -2.66 31.25
N THR A 113 -56.11 -2.10 32.30
CA THR A 113 -55.41 -1.86 33.56
C THR A 113 -54.96 -3.23 34.06
N PRO A 114 -53.65 -3.58 34.00
CA PRO A 114 -53.21 -4.75 34.71
C PRO A 114 -53.49 -4.49 36.19
N THR A 115 -54.23 -5.38 36.85
CA THR A 115 -54.21 -5.44 38.31
C THR A 115 -52.77 -5.69 38.71
N VAL A 116 -52.05 -4.62 39.00
CA VAL A 116 -50.72 -4.66 39.60
C VAL A 116 -50.91 -5.20 41.01
N SER A 117 -50.86 -6.52 41.14
CA SER A 117 -50.56 -7.14 42.42
C SER A 117 -49.20 -6.61 42.82
N SER A 118 -49.16 -5.77 43.86
CA SER A 118 -47.93 -5.22 44.42
C SER A 118 -47.12 -6.35 45.04
N SER A 119 -46.36 -7.06 44.20
CA SER A 119 -45.21 -7.84 44.66
C SER A 119 -44.18 -6.85 45.21
N PRO A 120 -43.56 -7.12 46.37
CA PRO A 120 -42.54 -6.24 46.91
C PRO A 120 -41.44 -6.05 45.87
N THR A 121 -41.17 -4.79 45.53
CA THR A 121 -40.02 -4.40 44.70
C THR A 121 -38.78 -5.11 45.23
N PRO A 122 -38.14 -6.02 44.46
CA PRO A 122 -36.87 -6.59 44.86
C PRO A 122 -35.91 -5.43 45.11
N ALA A 123 -35.21 -5.47 46.25
CA ALA A 123 -34.19 -4.47 46.57
C ALA A 123 -33.26 -4.33 45.35
N PRO A 124 -32.83 -3.09 45.00
CA PRO A 124 -31.92 -2.87 43.87
C PRO A 124 -30.74 -3.82 44.01
N ASN A 125 -30.59 -4.72 43.06
CA ASN A 125 -29.43 -5.60 43.04
C ASN A 125 -28.22 -4.68 42.93
N ALA A 126 -27.30 -4.78 43.89
CA ALA A 126 -26.13 -3.89 43.93
C ALA A 126 -25.46 -3.92 42.55
N ALA A 127 -25.31 -2.73 41.95
CA ALA A 127 -24.63 -2.63 40.66
C ALA A 127 -23.27 -3.33 40.78
N PRO A 128 -22.90 -4.22 39.84
CA PRO A 128 -21.58 -4.82 39.86
C PRO A 128 -20.57 -3.69 39.90
N THR A 129 -19.68 -3.71 40.88
CA THR A 129 -18.65 -2.69 41.02
C THR A 129 -17.90 -2.61 39.69
N GLN A 130 -18.05 -1.48 39.00
CA GLN A 130 -17.52 -1.31 37.66
C GLN A 130 -16.00 -1.33 37.75
N GLN A 131 -15.42 -2.51 37.58
CA GLN A 131 -14.00 -2.71 37.67
C GLN A 131 -13.39 -2.18 36.38
N ALA A 132 -12.41 -1.28 36.50
CA ALA A 132 -11.78 -0.68 35.34
C ALA A 132 -11.27 -1.76 34.38
N ASN A 133 -11.62 -1.66 33.10
CA ASN A 133 -11.40 -2.70 32.07
C ASN A 133 -9.97 -3.25 32.05
N TRP A 134 -8.96 -2.42 32.37
CA TRP A 134 -7.55 -2.83 32.43
C TRP A 134 -7.26 -3.95 33.44
N ARG A 135 -8.04 -4.06 34.53
CA ARG A 135 -7.88 -5.13 35.52
C ARG A 135 -8.26 -6.50 34.96
N GLY A 136 -9.26 -6.54 34.06
CA GLY A 136 -9.63 -7.76 33.34
C GLY A 136 -8.50 -8.23 32.41
N TRP A 137 -7.90 -7.28 31.67
CA TRP A 137 -6.75 -7.57 30.82
C TRP A 137 -5.54 -8.06 31.62
N ALA A 138 -5.24 -7.46 32.78
CA ALA A 138 -4.14 -7.88 33.64
C ALA A 138 -4.28 -9.35 34.10
N GLY A 139 -5.48 -9.79 34.51
CA GLY A 139 -5.71 -11.18 34.91
C GLY A 139 -5.58 -12.18 33.75
N ALA A 140 -5.89 -11.76 32.52
CA ALA A 140 -5.73 -12.61 31.33
C ALA A 140 -4.25 -12.80 30.95
N PHE A 141 -3.42 -11.76 31.10
CA PHE A 141 -1.99 -11.83 30.77
C PHE A 141 -1.12 -12.36 31.92
N PHE A 142 -1.58 -12.27 33.16
CA PHE A 142 -0.85 -12.70 34.36
C PHE A 142 -1.72 -13.63 35.22
N PRO A 143 -1.99 -14.87 34.78
CA PRO A 143 -2.71 -15.85 35.59
C PRO A 143 -1.91 -16.12 36.89
N PRO A 144 -2.58 -16.30 38.04
CA PRO A 144 -1.90 -16.64 39.28
C PRO A 144 -1.14 -17.95 39.07
N GLY A 145 0.16 -17.94 39.37
CA GLY A 145 1.01 -19.12 39.25
C GLY A 145 0.42 -20.32 40.01
N PRO A 146 0.72 -21.55 39.59
CA PRO A 146 0.22 -22.74 40.27
C PRO A 146 0.62 -22.67 41.76
N THR A 147 -0.38 -22.69 42.64
CA THR A 147 -0.17 -22.79 44.08
C THR A 147 0.63 -24.07 44.35
N PRO A 148 1.80 -24.00 45.02
CA PRO A 148 2.54 -25.20 45.37
C PRO A 148 1.69 -26.01 46.36
N THR A 149 1.23 -27.17 45.89
CA THR A 149 0.59 -28.19 46.73
C THR A 149 1.56 -28.59 47.84
N PRO A 150 1.18 -28.49 49.13
CA PRO A 150 1.98 -29.04 50.21
C PRO A 150 2.00 -30.57 50.06
N ILE A 151 3.20 -31.13 49.96
CA ILE A 151 3.43 -32.58 49.96
C ILE A 151 3.20 -33.08 51.40
N PRO A 152 2.44 -34.18 51.60
CA PRO A 152 2.13 -34.72 52.92
C PRO A 152 3.37 -35.22 53.68
#